data_AF-A0A318CH59-F1
#
_entry.id   AF-A0A318CH59-F1
#
_cell.length_a   1.000
_cell.length_b   1.000
_cell.length_c   1.000
_cell.angle_alpha   90.00
_cell.angle_beta   90.00
_cell.angle_gamma   90.00
#
_symmetry.space_group_name_H-M   'P 1'
#
loop_
_entity.id
_entity.type
_entity.pdbx_description
1 polymer ?
#
loop_
_entity_poly.entity_id
_entity_poly.type
_entity_poly.pdbx_seq_one_letter_code
_entity_poly.pdbx_strand_id
1 'polypeptide(L)'
;MSREMRIIWLHNRLSTNDKASMKEYTQKFGISSRQALRDFRYLRINLGAPLKYSRKRGKYFYSESYRLPSLFEDSMKSQMIAEDRVSFTLLKAVERKKAVRLVLRGGSEFLFHPACFDQRHEVFYGIHEDGHLCIIRTDTVETARVSSIHYVEEPMLWNRVVPREAEFKEVTFELDSKLQTYRFFQFGDLIMFIASNEAIRIVAPDDVIDRLRVVTNILEKVLSD
;
A
#
# COMPACT_ATOMS: atom_id res chain seq x y z
N MET A 1 4.84 -2.92 -21.14
CA MET A 1 5.41 -3.32 -19.84
C MET A 1 6.88 -2.95 -19.81
N SER A 2 7.22 -2.01 -18.93
CA SER A 2 8.58 -1.49 -18.75
C SER A 2 9.60 -2.56 -18.36
N ARG A 3 10.90 -2.34 -18.64
CA ARG A 3 11.99 -3.24 -18.21
C ARG A 3 12.07 -3.26 -16.69
N GLU A 4 12.00 -2.06 -16.16
CA GLU A 4 11.94 -1.64 -14.79
C GLU A 4 11.02 -2.56 -13.97
N MET A 5 9.72 -2.65 -14.32
CA MET A 5 8.76 -3.54 -13.64
C MET A 5 9.25 -4.99 -13.55
N ARG A 6 9.79 -5.49 -14.66
CA ARG A 6 10.28 -6.86 -14.73
C ARG A 6 11.54 -7.06 -13.87
N ILE A 7 12.37 -6.02 -13.69
CA ILE A 7 13.54 -6.06 -12.81
C ILE A 7 13.12 -6.09 -11.33
N ILE A 8 12.13 -5.30 -10.92
CA ILE A 8 11.63 -5.35 -9.54
C ILE A 8 11.03 -6.70 -9.21
N TRP A 9 10.18 -7.24 -10.09
CA TRP A 9 9.61 -8.56 -9.85
C TRP A 9 10.71 -9.62 -9.69
N LEU A 10 11.74 -9.55 -10.55
CA LEU A 10 12.89 -10.44 -10.46
C LEU A 10 13.63 -10.25 -9.14
N HIS A 11 13.87 -8.99 -8.74
CA HIS A 11 14.51 -8.64 -7.47
C HIS A 11 13.73 -9.22 -6.30
N ASN A 12 12.45 -8.86 -6.13
CA ASN A 12 11.60 -9.31 -5.03
C ASN A 12 11.59 -10.83 -4.87
N ARG A 13 11.62 -11.56 -6.00
CA ARG A 13 11.70 -13.01 -5.98
C ARG A 13 13.06 -13.54 -5.53
N LEU A 14 14.15 -12.91 -5.96
CA LEU A 14 15.50 -13.30 -5.57
C LEU A 14 15.84 -12.90 -4.12
N SER A 15 15.23 -11.82 -3.60
CA SER A 15 15.46 -11.29 -2.25
C SER A 15 14.86 -12.16 -1.15
N THR A 16 13.83 -12.97 -1.44
CA THR A 16 13.15 -13.86 -0.49
C THR A 16 13.81 -15.25 -0.40
N ASN A 17 15.04 -15.39 -0.89
CA ASN A 17 15.77 -16.65 -1.04
C ASN A 17 15.09 -17.67 -1.98
N ASP A 18 14.06 -17.23 -2.73
CA ASP A 18 13.51 -17.99 -3.83
C ASP A 18 14.39 -17.84 -5.08
N LYS A 19 14.41 -18.87 -5.91
CA LYS A 19 15.28 -18.96 -7.09
C LYS A 19 14.46 -18.68 -8.34
N ALA A 20 14.91 -17.75 -9.18
CA ALA A 20 14.18 -17.37 -10.39
C ALA A 20 14.59 -18.21 -11.59
N SER A 21 13.61 -18.79 -12.29
CA SER A 21 13.82 -19.46 -13.58
C SER A 21 13.65 -18.47 -14.73
N MET A 22 14.52 -18.56 -15.75
CA MET A 22 14.40 -17.79 -16.99
C MET A 22 13.09 -18.10 -17.72
N LYS A 23 12.66 -19.37 -17.72
CA LYS A 23 11.43 -19.81 -18.38
C LYS A 23 10.20 -19.17 -17.73
N GLU A 24 10.13 -19.22 -16.40
CA GLU A 24 9.05 -18.59 -15.63
C GLU A 24 9.01 -17.08 -15.88
N TYR A 25 10.17 -16.43 -15.93
CA TYR A 25 10.27 -15.00 -16.21
C TYR A 25 9.75 -14.63 -17.60
N THR A 26 10.18 -15.36 -18.63
CA THR A 26 9.72 -15.13 -20.01
C THR A 26 8.22 -15.38 -20.16
N GLN A 27 7.70 -16.42 -19.52
CA GLN A 27 6.28 -16.77 -19.59
C GLN A 27 5.41 -15.73 -18.87
N LYS A 28 5.82 -15.30 -17.68
CA LYS A 28 5.08 -14.29 -16.89
C LYS A 28 4.91 -12.98 -17.65
N PHE A 29 5.95 -12.55 -18.36
CA PHE A 29 5.98 -11.22 -18.98
C PHE A 29 5.75 -11.24 -20.50
N GLY A 30 5.57 -12.41 -21.11
CA GLY A 30 5.38 -12.54 -22.55
C GLY A 30 6.56 -12.00 -23.37
N ILE A 31 7.78 -12.08 -22.85
CA ILE A 31 8.98 -11.55 -23.50
C ILE A 31 9.87 -12.65 -24.07
N SER A 32 10.65 -12.33 -25.10
CA SER A 32 11.65 -13.25 -25.65
C SER A 32 12.75 -13.56 -24.63
N SER A 33 13.36 -14.75 -24.74
CA SER A 33 14.51 -15.13 -23.92
C SER A 33 15.69 -14.16 -24.09
N ARG A 34 15.85 -13.56 -25.28
CA ARG A 34 16.87 -12.53 -25.53
C ARG A 34 16.61 -11.27 -24.71
N GLN A 35 15.35 -10.83 -24.63
CA GLN A 35 14.98 -9.67 -23.81
C GLN A 35 15.18 -9.97 -22.32
N ALA A 36 14.75 -11.15 -21.87
CA ALA A 36 14.97 -11.58 -20.50
C ALA A 36 16.47 -11.63 -20.14
N LEU A 37 17.31 -12.16 -21.04
CA LEU A 37 18.76 -12.17 -20.82
C LEU A 37 19.34 -10.75 -20.64
N ARG A 38 18.84 -9.77 -21.40
CA ARG A 38 19.23 -8.36 -21.24
C ARG A 38 18.81 -7.81 -19.89
N ASP A 39 17.62 -8.15 -19.41
CA ASP A 39 17.10 -7.71 -18.12
C ASP A 39 17.94 -8.30 -16.96
N PHE A 40 18.25 -9.61 -17.00
CA PHE A 40 19.13 -10.25 -16.02
C PHE A 40 20.55 -9.67 -16.04
N ARG A 41 21.07 -9.37 -17.23
CA ARG A 41 22.37 -8.71 -17.40
C ARG A 41 22.35 -7.30 -16.82
N TYR A 42 21.29 -6.54 -17.05
CA TYR A 42 21.14 -5.19 -16.51
C TYR A 42 21.12 -5.20 -14.98
N LEU A 43 20.34 -6.10 -14.37
CA LEU A 43 20.32 -6.27 -12.91
C LEU A 43 21.71 -6.59 -12.35
N ARG A 44 22.48 -7.45 -13.01
CA ARG A 44 23.81 -7.84 -12.57
C ARG A 44 24.86 -6.76 -12.79
N ILE A 45 24.94 -6.20 -14.00
CA ILE A 45 26.04 -5.34 -14.43
C ILE A 45 25.76 -3.88 -14.11
N ASN A 46 24.56 -3.40 -14.40
CA ASN A 46 24.22 -1.97 -14.26
C ASN A 46 23.76 -1.62 -12.85
N LEU A 47 22.99 -2.52 -12.21
CA LEU A 47 22.50 -2.29 -10.85
C LEU A 47 23.43 -2.89 -9.78
N GLY A 48 24.40 -3.72 -10.18
CA GLY A 48 25.39 -4.29 -9.26
C GLY A 48 24.88 -5.46 -8.43
N ALA A 49 23.80 -6.13 -8.85
CA ALA A 49 23.27 -7.25 -8.10
C ALA A 49 24.23 -8.46 -8.11
N PRO A 50 24.41 -9.16 -6.97
CA PRO A 50 25.28 -10.32 -6.81
C PRO A 50 24.61 -11.59 -7.38
N LEU A 51 24.17 -11.52 -8.64
CA LEU A 51 23.37 -12.53 -9.32
C LEU A 51 24.25 -13.68 -9.84
N LYS A 52 23.97 -14.91 -9.38
CA LYS A 52 24.60 -16.15 -9.86
C LYS A 52 23.58 -17.09 -10.50
N TYR A 53 24.06 -17.95 -11.40
CA TYR A 53 23.26 -18.97 -12.06
C TYR A 53 23.71 -20.38 -11.65
N SER A 54 22.77 -21.22 -11.25
CA SER A 54 23.03 -22.63 -10.95
C SER A 54 22.61 -23.51 -12.13
N ARG A 55 23.59 -24.04 -12.87
CA ARG A 55 23.33 -24.97 -14.00
C ARG A 55 22.56 -26.22 -13.54
N LYS A 56 22.93 -26.80 -12.39
CA LYS A 56 22.26 -27.98 -11.80
C LYS A 56 20.78 -27.74 -11.53
N ARG A 57 20.40 -26.50 -11.19
CA ARG A 57 19.03 -26.14 -10.79
C ARG A 57 18.25 -25.40 -11.87
N GLY A 58 18.91 -24.96 -12.96
CA GLY A 58 18.29 -24.15 -14.00
C GLY A 58 17.78 -22.78 -13.54
N LYS A 59 18.33 -22.23 -12.44
CA LYS A 59 17.79 -21.04 -11.77
C LYS A 59 18.87 -20.04 -11.33
N TYR A 60 18.47 -18.78 -11.25
CA TYR A 60 19.25 -17.67 -10.75
C TYR A 60 18.95 -17.40 -9.27
N PHE A 61 19.94 -16.86 -8.55
CA PHE A 61 19.87 -16.54 -7.13
C PHE A 61 20.86 -15.40 -6.78
N TYR A 62 20.63 -14.70 -5.68
CA TYR A 62 21.62 -13.79 -5.11
C TYR A 62 22.62 -14.55 -4.23
N SER A 63 23.91 -14.29 -4.39
CA SER A 63 24.93 -14.92 -3.52
C SER A 63 25.08 -14.25 -2.16
N GLU A 64 24.56 -13.05 -2.00
CA GLU A 64 24.54 -12.28 -0.75
C GLU A 64 23.30 -11.36 -0.74
N SER A 65 22.95 -10.82 0.42
CA SER A 65 21.84 -9.88 0.54
C SER A 65 22.08 -8.64 -0.30
N TYR A 66 21.08 -8.25 -1.08
CA TYR A 66 21.18 -7.14 -2.02
C TYR A 66 19.89 -6.32 -1.97
N ARG A 67 20.03 -5.00 -2.13
CA ARG A 67 18.93 -4.04 -2.28
C ARG A 67 19.13 -3.26 -3.57
N LEU A 68 18.04 -2.88 -4.23
CA LEU A 68 18.13 -2.04 -5.43
C LEU A 68 18.62 -0.62 -5.07
N PRO A 69 19.30 0.08 -5.99
CA PRO A 69 19.62 1.50 -5.81
C PRO A 69 18.35 2.35 -5.66
N SER A 70 18.34 3.29 -4.71
CA SER A 70 17.17 4.13 -4.39
C SER A 70 16.59 4.90 -5.59
N LEU A 71 17.45 5.45 -6.44
CA LEU A 71 17.02 6.16 -7.66
C LEU A 71 16.30 5.25 -8.68
N PHE A 72 16.62 3.96 -8.68
CA PHE A 72 15.92 2.98 -9.50
C PHE A 72 14.52 2.72 -8.94
N GLU A 73 14.39 2.60 -7.62
CA GLU A 73 13.08 2.44 -6.96
C GLU A 73 12.18 3.67 -7.15
N ASP A 74 12.73 4.90 -7.09
CA ASP A 74 11.94 6.13 -7.17
C ASP A 74 11.48 6.49 -8.60
N SER A 75 12.37 6.39 -9.60
CA SER A 75 12.00 6.60 -11.02
C SER A 75 10.94 5.60 -11.49
N MET A 76 10.95 4.41 -10.90
CA MET A 76 9.99 3.36 -11.12
C MET A 76 8.65 3.58 -10.46
N LYS A 77 8.60 4.07 -9.21
CA LYS A 77 7.33 4.45 -8.57
C LYS A 77 6.56 5.36 -9.53
N SER A 78 7.21 6.37 -10.09
CA SER A 78 6.58 7.26 -11.06
C SER A 78 6.11 6.57 -12.35
N GLN A 79 6.82 5.55 -12.86
CA GLN A 79 6.46 4.82 -14.09
C GLN A 79 5.40 3.71 -13.90
N MET A 80 5.48 2.93 -12.81
CA MET A 80 4.48 1.92 -12.45
C MET A 80 3.12 2.57 -12.20
N ILE A 81 3.14 3.69 -11.49
CA ILE A 81 1.96 4.52 -11.23
C ILE A 81 1.42 5.08 -12.55
N ALA A 82 2.25 5.39 -13.54
CA ALA A 82 1.81 5.90 -14.85
C ALA A 82 1.30 4.84 -15.85
N GLU A 83 1.80 3.59 -15.81
CA GLU A 83 1.40 2.52 -16.75
C GLU A 83 0.03 1.88 -16.40
N ASP A 84 -0.42 1.94 -15.14
CA ASP A 84 -1.78 1.57 -14.74
C ASP A 84 -2.65 2.83 -14.54
N ARG A 85 -3.49 3.15 -15.54
CA ARG A 85 -4.39 4.31 -15.50
C ARG A 85 -5.28 4.31 -14.25
N VAL A 86 -5.67 3.15 -13.72
CA VAL A 86 -6.49 3.06 -12.50
C VAL A 86 -5.65 3.41 -11.28
N SER A 87 -4.52 2.75 -11.08
CA SER A 87 -3.60 3.05 -9.97
C SER A 87 -3.17 4.52 -9.97
N PHE A 88 -2.84 5.08 -11.14
CA PHE A 88 -2.53 6.50 -11.31
C PHE A 88 -3.64 7.41 -10.80
N THR A 89 -4.87 7.09 -11.21
CA THR A 89 -6.05 7.90 -10.89
C THR A 89 -6.34 7.84 -9.40
N LEU A 90 -6.26 6.65 -8.81
CA LEU A 90 -6.48 6.45 -7.38
C LEU A 90 -5.40 7.13 -6.54
N LEU A 91 -4.12 7.01 -6.90
CA LEU A 91 -3.03 7.68 -6.18
C LEU A 91 -3.15 9.20 -6.24
N LYS A 92 -3.43 9.77 -7.42
CA LYS A 92 -3.71 11.20 -7.55
C LYS A 92 -4.93 11.63 -6.74
N ALA A 93 -5.92 10.76 -6.60
CA ALA A 93 -7.10 11.06 -5.82
C ALA A 93 -6.82 11.06 -4.31
N VAL A 94 -5.96 10.16 -3.81
CA VAL A 94 -5.42 10.20 -2.44
C VAL A 94 -4.70 11.54 -2.21
N GLU A 95 -3.73 11.87 -3.08
CA GLU A 95 -2.93 13.11 -2.96
C GLU A 95 -3.79 14.38 -2.96
N ARG A 96 -4.85 14.38 -3.77
CA ARG A 96 -5.73 15.55 -3.96
C ARG A 96 -6.96 15.53 -3.06
N LYS A 97 -7.11 14.53 -2.19
CA LYS A 97 -8.30 14.30 -1.38
C LYS A 97 -9.58 14.38 -2.21
N LYS A 98 -9.70 13.50 -3.21
CA LYS A 98 -10.84 13.43 -4.13
C LYS A 98 -11.50 12.06 -4.09
N ALA A 99 -12.83 12.04 -4.12
CA ALA A 99 -13.57 10.82 -4.37
C ALA A 99 -13.37 10.37 -5.83
N VAL A 100 -13.41 9.06 -6.06
CA VAL A 100 -13.27 8.43 -7.37
C VAL A 100 -14.47 7.55 -7.61
N ARG A 101 -15.13 7.75 -8.75
CA ARG A 101 -16.16 6.84 -9.23
C ARG A 101 -15.47 5.61 -9.82
N LEU A 102 -15.73 4.46 -9.23
CA LEU A 102 -15.19 3.18 -9.66
C LEU A 102 -16.29 2.37 -10.35
N VAL A 103 -15.91 1.72 -11.45
CA VAL A 103 -16.69 0.64 -12.06
C VAL A 103 -15.84 -0.63 -11.93
N LEU A 104 -16.35 -1.63 -11.23
CA LEU A 104 -15.69 -2.92 -11.07
C LEU A 104 -15.95 -3.83 -12.27
N ARG A 105 -15.01 -4.72 -12.55
CA ARG A 105 -15.17 -5.81 -13.51
C ARG A 105 -16.23 -6.77 -12.98
N GLY A 106 -17.47 -6.60 -13.45
CA GLY A 106 -18.66 -7.21 -12.85
C GLY A 106 -19.86 -6.25 -12.83
N GLY A 107 -19.64 -4.97 -13.15
CA GLY A 107 -20.68 -3.98 -13.40
C GLY A 107 -21.09 -3.15 -12.18
N SER A 108 -20.62 -3.49 -10.98
CA SER A 108 -20.86 -2.66 -9.79
C SER A 108 -20.18 -1.30 -9.91
N GLU A 109 -20.91 -0.24 -9.65
CA GLU A 109 -20.43 1.14 -9.69
C GLU A 109 -20.72 1.83 -8.35
N PHE A 110 -19.73 2.56 -7.82
CA PHE A 110 -19.88 3.34 -6.58
C PHE A 110 -18.82 4.44 -6.48
N LEU A 111 -19.05 5.40 -5.58
CA LEU A 111 -18.02 6.34 -5.15
C LEU A 111 -17.12 5.71 -4.09
N PHE A 112 -15.83 5.84 -4.33
CA PHE A 112 -14.78 5.41 -3.43
C PHE A 112 -13.96 6.62 -2.99
N HIS A 113 -13.68 6.69 -1.70
CA HIS A 113 -12.90 7.73 -1.06
C HIS A 113 -11.54 7.13 -0.68
N PRO A 114 -10.56 7.10 -1.61
CA PRO A 114 -9.29 6.41 -1.39
C PRO A 114 -8.46 7.14 -0.32
N ALA A 115 -8.09 6.42 0.74
CA ALA A 115 -7.33 6.96 1.87
C ALA A 115 -5.84 6.58 1.82
N CYS A 116 -5.52 5.34 1.45
CA CYS A 116 -4.14 4.89 1.34
C CYS A 116 -3.95 3.76 0.31
N PHE A 117 -2.69 3.51 -0.04
CA PHE A 117 -2.29 2.47 -0.98
C PHE A 117 -1.28 1.52 -0.33
N ASP A 118 -1.62 0.24 -0.28
CA ASP A 118 -0.69 -0.83 0.06
C ASP A 118 -0.03 -1.35 -1.22
N GLN A 119 1.21 -0.93 -1.40
CA GLN A 119 2.06 -1.26 -2.54
C GLN A 119 2.40 -2.76 -2.65
N ARG A 120 2.31 -3.53 -1.55
CA ARG A 120 2.70 -4.96 -1.54
C ARG A 120 1.60 -5.85 -2.08
N HIS A 121 0.37 -5.57 -1.67
CA HIS A 121 -0.82 -6.32 -2.12
C HIS A 121 -1.51 -5.65 -3.32
N GLU A 122 -1.00 -4.50 -3.77
CA GLU A 122 -1.57 -3.67 -4.83
C GLU A 122 -3.05 -3.34 -4.57
N VAL A 123 -3.35 -2.95 -3.32
CA VAL A 123 -4.70 -2.62 -2.85
C VAL A 123 -4.78 -1.20 -2.34
N PHE A 124 -5.89 -0.54 -2.59
CA PHE A 124 -6.25 0.75 -2.02
C PHE A 124 -7.25 0.52 -0.89
N TYR A 125 -7.00 1.14 0.26
CA TYR A 125 -7.98 1.25 1.33
C TYR A 125 -8.66 2.60 1.24
N GLY A 126 -9.95 2.62 1.53
CA GLY A 126 -10.74 3.84 1.52
C GLY A 126 -12.16 3.60 1.99
N ILE A 127 -13.00 4.61 1.85
CA ILE A 127 -14.39 4.55 2.30
C ILE A 127 -15.31 4.40 1.08
N HIS A 128 -16.24 3.46 1.15
CA HIS A 128 -17.31 3.32 0.18
C HIS A 128 -18.38 4.40 0.40
N GLU A 129 -19.24 4.66 -0.57
CA GLU A 129 -20.25 5.72 -0.50
C GLU A 129 -21.30 5.54 0.61
N ASP A 130 -21.41 4.32 1.15
CA ASP A 130 -22.22 4.00 2.33
C ASP A 130 -21.51 4.25 3.67
N GLY A 131 -20.25 4.67 3.66
CA GLY A 131 -19.44 4.96 4.84
C GLY A 131 -18.64 3.77 5.37
N HIS A 132 -18.73 2.58 4.76
CA HIS A 132 -17.97 1.41 5.20
C HIS A 132 -16.56 1.37 4.59
N LEU A 133 -15.61 0.76 5.32
CA LEU A 133 -14.27 0.53 4.80
C LEU A 133 -14.35 -0.41 3.60
N CYS A 134 -13.65 -0.04 2.55
CA CYS A 134 -13.58 -0.78 1.30
C CYS A 134 -12.12 -0.96 0.88
N ILE A 135 -11.83 -2.15 0.36
CA ILE A 135 -10.50 -2.53 -0.12
C ILE A 135 -10.63 -2.79 -1.62
N ILE A 136 -9.90 -2.01 -2.42
CA ILE A 136 -9.96 -2.04 -3.88
C ILE A 136 -8.63 -2.54 -4.43
N ARG A 137 -8.66 -3.67 -5.14
CA ARG A 137 -7.54 -4.07 -5.99
C ARG A 137 -7.69 -3.43 -7.37
N THR A 138 -6.60 -2.95 -7.96
CA THR A 138 -6.71 -2.28 -9.27
C THR A 138 -7.08 -3.23 -10.41
N ASP A 139 -6.73 -4.52 -10.29
CA ASP A 139 -7.09 -5.56 -11.26
C ASP A 139 -8.58 -5.91 -11.28
N THR A 140 -9.33 -5.58 -10.21
CA THR A 140 -10.79 -5.73 -10.17
C THR A 140 -11.54 -4.51 -10.69
N VAL A 141 -10.85 -3.41 -10.99
CA VAL A 141 -11.44 -2.19 -11.51
C VAL A 141 -11.42 -2.21 -13.04
N GLU A 142 -12.55 -1.88 -13.65
CA GLU A 142 -12.69 -1.65 -15.08
C GLU A 142 -12.38 -0.19 -15.43
N THR A 143 -12.99 0.76 -14.70
CA THR A 143 -12.73 2.19 -14.89
C THR A 143 -12.68 2.94 -13.56
N ALA A 144 -11.86 4.00 -13.53
CA ALA A 144 -11.75 4.93 -12.41
C ALA A 144 -11.81 6.36 -12.94
N ARG A 145 -12.70 7.19 -12.38
CA ARG A 145 -12.87 8.61 -12.78
C ARG A 145 -12.94 9.49 -11.54
N VAL A 146 -12.07 10.50 -11.46
CA VAL A 146 -12.10 11.48 -10.37
C VAL A 146 -13.45 12.21 -10.37
N SER A 147 -14.07 12.29 -9.21
CA SER A 147 -15.34 12.97 -8.99
C SER A 147 -15.15 14.38 -8.44
N SER A 148 -16.15 15.24 -8.62
CA SER A 148 -16.24 16.55 -7.98
C SER A 148 -16.78 16.50 -6.55
N ILE A 149 -17.27 15.33 -6.12
CA ILE A 149 -17.91 15.12 -4.81
C ILE A 149 -16.94 15.37 -3.66
N HIS A 150 -17.49 15.85 -2.54
CA HIS A 150 -16.76 16.08 -1.31
C HIS A 150 -16.10 14.78 -0.83
N TYR A 151 -14.81 14.85 -0.52
CA TYR A 151 -14.06 13.70 -0.08
C TYR A 151 -14.31 13.48 1.41
N VAL A 152 -15.01 12.39 1.74
CA VAL A 152 -15.07 11.85 3.10
C VAL A 152 -13.69 11.32 3.46
N GLU A 153 -13.20 11.79 4.59
CA GLU A 153 -11.82 11.63 4.97
C GLU A 153 -11.71 10.69 6.18
N GLU A 154 -10.79 9.72 6.12
CA GLU A 154 -10.55 8.75 7.20
C GLU A 154 -9.29 9.14 7.99
N PRO A 155 -9.39 10.01 9.02
CA PRO A 155 -8.31 10.82 9.60
C PRO A 155 -7.05 10.06 10.01
N MET A 156 -7.19 8.79 10.38
CA MET A 156 -6.11 7.98 10.93
C MET A 156 -5.43 7.07 9.90
N LEU A 157 -5.85 7.11 8.63
CA LEU A 157 -5.29 6.26 7.56
C LEU A 157 -4.50 7.02 6.47
N TRP A 158 -4.31 8.34 6.58
CA TRP A 158 -3.83 9.14 5.44
C TRP A 158 -2.36 8.90 5.06
N ASN A 159 -2.08 8.96 3.76
CA ASN A 159 -0.77 9.28 3.17
C ASN A 159 0.40 8.43 3.69
N ARG A 160 0.17 7.15 4.02
CA ARG A 160 1.22 6.26 4.49
C ARG A 160 1.32 5.01 3.64
N VAL A 161 2.57 4.59 3.41
CA VAL A 161 2.88 3.22 2.99
C VAL A 161 2.59 2.33 4.19
N VAL A 162 1.63 1.41 4.05
CA VAL A 162 1.20 0.52 5.12
C VAL A 162 2.31 -0.51 5.45
N PRO A 163 2.72 -0.68 6.72
CA PRO A 163 3.69 -1.70 7.13
C PRO A 163 3.23 -3.13 6.79
N ARG A 164 4.19 -4.06 6.63
CA ARG A 164 3.97 -5.47 6.21
C ARG A 164 2.94 -6.25 7.04
N GLU A 165 2.81 -5.89 8.32
CA GLU A 165 2.03 -6.61 9.35
C GLU A 165 1.03 -5.65 10.01
N ALA A 166 0.62 -4.60 9.31
CA ALA A 166 -0.33 -3.64 9.84
C ALA A 166 -1.71 -4.30 9.98
N GLU A 167 -2.12 -4.51 11.22
CA GLU A 167 -3.50 -4.87 11.53
C GLU A 167 -4.29 -3.60 11.79
N PHE A 168 -5.35 -3.41 11.01
CA PHE A 168 -6.28 -2.32 11.25
C PHE A 168 -7.17 -2.67 12.44
N LYS A 169 -7.23 -1.73 13.37
CA LYS A 169 -8.15 -1.74 14.50
C LYS A 169 -9.24 -0.71 14.25
N GLU A 170 -10.40 -0.99 14.82
CA GLU A 170 -11.53 -0.06 14.80
C GLU A 170 -11.66 0.61 16.16
N VAL A 171 -12.17 1.83 16.15
CA VAL A 171 -12.55 2.57 17.35
C VAL A 171 -13.84 3.32 17.04
N THR A 172 -14.79 3.26 17.96
CA THR A 172 -16.06 3.93 17.84
C THR A 172 -16.10 5.10 18.80
N PHE A 173 -16.42 6.27 18.27
CA PHE A 173 -16.61 7.49 19.02
C PHE A 173 -18.08 7.91 18.98
N GLU A 174 -18.51 8.59 20.03
CA GLU A 174 -19.72 9.40 20.05
C GLU A 174 -19.32 10.84 19.70
N LEU A 175 -19.79 11.34 18.56
CA LEU A 175 -19.66 12.72 18.09
C LEU A 175 -21.06 13.26 17.78
N ASP A 176 -21.42 14.41 18.34
CA ASP A 176 -22.72 15.06 18.10
C ASP A 176 -23.93 14.11 18.26
N SER A 177 -23.90 13.29 19.32
CA SER A 177 -24.91 12.24 19.60
C SER A 177 -25.01 11.13 18.54
N LYS A 178 -24.01 10.98 17.68
CA LYS A 178 -23.92 9.90 16.69
C LYS A 178 -22.70 9.03 16.94
N LEU A 179 -22.89 7.73 16.75
CA LEU A 179 -21.78 6.79 16.77
C LEU A 179 -21.07 6.81 15.42
N GLN A 180 -19.76 7.01 15.44
CA GLN A 180 -18.92 6.96 14.27
C GLN A 180 -17.72 6.08 14.52
N THR A 181 -17.55 5.08 13.66
CA THR A 181 -16.44 4.13 13.72
C THR A 181 -15.35 4.57 12.75
N TYR A 182 -14.15 4.70 13.28
CA TYR A 182 -12.93 5.04 12.54
C TYR A 182 -11.95 3.87 12.61
N ARG A 183 -10.95 3.86 11.71
CA ARG A 183 -9.92 2.83 11.67
C ARG A 183 -8.53 3.40 11.82
N PHE A 184 -7.67 2.66 12.52
CA PHE A 184 -6.28 3.01 12.72
C PHE A 184 -5.42 1.74 12.73
N PHE A 185 -4.16 1.85 12.30
CA PHE A 185 -3.19 0.75 12.41
C PHE A 185 -2.04 1.09 13.37
N GLN A 186 -1.80 2.38 13.61
CA GLN A 186 -0.87 2.87 14.63
C GLN A 186 -1.64 3.55 15.75
N PHE A 187 -1.40 3.08 16.98
CA PHE A 187 -2.04 3.64 18.17
C PHE A 187 -1.68 5.12 18.39
N GLY A 188 -0.51 5.56 17.92
CA GLY A 188 -0.10 6.96 17.96
C GLY A 188 -1.02 7.88 17.15
N ASP A 189 -1.52 7.42 16.00
CA ASP A 189 -2.42 8.23 15.16
C ASP A 189 -3.78 8.41 15.86
N LEU A 190 -4.26 7.38 16.56
CA LEU A 190 -5.43 7.48 17.42
C LEU A 190 -5.23 8.52 18.53
N ILE A 191 -4.08 8.50 19.21
CA ILE A 191 -3.76 9.49 20.26
C ILE A 191 -3.78 10.90 19.69
N MET A 192 -3.12 11.12 18.55
CA MET A 192 -3.09 12.44 17.90
C MET A 192 -4.48 12.89 17.44
N PHE A 193 -5.31 11.97 16.94
CA PHE A 193 -6.68 12.26 16.57
C PHE A 193 -7.51 12.71 17.78
N ILE A 194 -7.44 11.99 18.90
CA ILE A 194 -8.14 12.35 20.14
C ILE A 194 -7.67 13.71 20.64
N ALA A 195 -6.36 13.93 20.69
CA ALA A 195 -5.78 15.20 21.15
C ALA A 195 -6.21 16.41 20.28
N SER A 196 -6.56 16.18 19.02
CA SER A 196 -7.02 17.22 18.09
C SER A 196 -8.53 17.47 18.14
N ASN A 197 -9.29 16.70 18.93
CA ASN A 197 -10.75 16.69 18.94
C ASN A 197 -11.27 16.59 20.39
N GLU A 198 -11.37 17.72 21.08
CA GLU A 198 -11.66 17.78 22.52
C GLU A 198 -13.10 17.36 22.91
N ALA A 199 -14.04 17.39 21.96
CA ALA A 199 -15.47 17.12 22.19
C ALA A 199 -15.91 15.72 21.71
N ILE A 200 -15.05 14.71 21.85
CA ILE A 200 -15.35 13.33 21.44
C ILE A 200 -15.28 12.37 22.62
N ARG A 201 -16.09 11.31 22.57
CA ARG A 201 -16.05 10.24 23.57
C ARG A 201 -15.82 8.90 22.89
N ILE A 202 -14.81 8.15 23.33
CA ILE A 202 -14.66 6.75 22.90
C ILE A 202 -15.70 5.89 23.59
N VAL A 203 -16.31 5.02 22.80
CA VAL A 203 -17.37 4.08 23.23
C VAL A 203 -16.89 2.63 23.15
N ALA A 204 -16.09 2.28 22.14
CA ALA A 204 -15.62 0.91 21.90
C ALA A 204 -14.36 0.89 21.02
N PRO A 205 -13.60 -0.23 20.98
CA PRO A 205 -13.70 -1.39 21.87
C PRO A 205 -12.97 -1.18 23.21
N ASP A 206 -13.30 -2.00 24.22
CA ASP A 206 -12.75 -1.88 25.57
C ASP A 206 -11.22 -2.03 25.63
N ASP A 207 -10.63 -2.89 24.79
CA ASP A 207 -9.17 -3.07 24.74
C ASP A 207 -8.43 -1.79 24.29
N VAL A 208 -9.07 -1.00 23.42
CA VAL A 208 -8.55 0.31 23.00
C VAL A 208 -8.66 1.32 24.13
N ILE A 209 -9.80 1.34 24.85
CA ILE A 209 -10.02 2.22 26.01
C ILE A 209 -9.00 1.93 27.10
N ASP A 210 -8.81 0.66 27.45
CA ASP A 210 -7.87 0.25 28.49
C ASP A 210 -6.43 0.60 28.11
N ARG A 211 -6.06 0.43 26.84
CA ARG A 211 -4.74 0.83 26.37
C ARG A 211 -4.54 2.34 26.39
N LEU A 212 -5.57 3.14 26.11
CA LEU A 212 -5.50 4.60 26.24
C LEU A 212 -5.27 5.01 27.70
N ARG A 213 -5.96 4.38 28.67
CA ARG A 213 -5.73 4.64 30.10
C ARG A 213 -4.29 4.39 30.51
N VAL A 214 -3.69 3.31 30.02
CA VAL A 214 -2.25 3.02 30.26
C VAL A 214 -1.37 4.12 29.68
N VAL A 215 -1.65 4.58 28.46
CA VAL A 215 -0.90 5.68 27.83
C VAL A 215 -1.03 6.98 28.63
N THR A 216 -2.25 7.34 29.08
CA THR A 216 -2.47 8.53 29.90
C THR A 216 -1.62 8.50 31.17
N ASN A 217 -1.63 7.39 31.91
CA ASN A 217 -0.81 7.23 33.12
C ASN A 217 0.70 7.37 32.84
N ILE A 218 1.18 6.87 31.70
CA ILE A 218 2.59 7.02 31.29
C ILE A 218 2.89 8.49 31.03
N LEU A 219 2.04 9.21 30.29
CA LEU A 219 2.23 10.62 29.95
C LEU A 219 2.20 11.51 31.20
N GLU A 220 1.25 11.29 32.11
CA GLU A 220 1.19 12.01 33.39
C GLU A 220 2.47 11.84 34.19
N LYS A 221 3.00 10.60 34.26
CA LYS A 221 4.26 10.32 34.95
C LYS A 221 5.44 11.04 34.31
N VAL A 222 5.56 10.99 32.99
CA VAL A 222 6.67 11.62 32.24
C VAL A 222 6.64 13.15 32.35
N LEU A 223 5.46 13.77 32.47
CA LEU A 223 5.32 15.22 32.59
C LEU A 223 5.44 15.74 34.02
N SER A 224 5.37 14.85 35.01
CA SER A 224 5.48 15.19 36.44
C SER A 224 6.90 15.07 36.99
N ASP A 225 7.82 14.45 36.23
CA ASP A 225 9.27 14.37 36.48
C ASP A 225 10.03 15.46 35.69
#